data_AF-A0A9D8MS18-F1
#
_entry.id   AF-A0A9D8MS18-F1
#
_cell.length_a   1.000
_cell.length_b   1.000
_cell.length_c   1.000
_cell.angle_alpha   90.00
_cell.angle_beta   90.00
_cell.angle_gamma   90.00
#
_symmetry.space_group_name_H-M   'P 1'
#
loop_
_entity.id
_entity.type
_entity.pdbx_description
1 polymer ?
#
loop_
_entity_poly.entity_id
_entity_poly.type
_entity_poly.pdbx_seq_one_letter_code
_entity_poly.pdbx_strand_id
1 'polypeptide(L)'
;IDSLEVLLNESKELNYQRWAIDQRTLREIVLYSTYNEYLKDLRYYIKEHLKFLDGAFAALCPDDPGTEPDPQPKVPDFPADSLSYYVISNLGTATVFDVNTATDGVVCNARNEDAVSQQWRIFPLSNGYLYVVNRATGQALNDPTEGEPTAETLVGTQLNTAQGDSLNVRQQWDLVAQADNHFNLISRFSQHAANLRNGSSSNGTEVLSYTSNERNATSKNRLWDVEAVGSVNPDIIDNIDVNIDYALAYDPGSGRLHFGTDDISLLRFPVRLYDSAGRLQRTFRACDGTTLADLPHGLYVVTWELNGRRRTVKVSR
;
A
#
# COMPACT_ATOMS: atom_id res chain seq x y z
N ILE A 1 -41.85 2.42 5.77
CA ILE A 1 -41.53 2.44 4.32
C ILE A 1 -42.03 3.74 3.68
N ASP A 2 -43.25 4.19 4.02
CA ASP A 2 -43.84 5.43 3.47
C ASP A 2 -43.14 6.77 3.77
N SER A 3 -42.50 6.95 4.94
CA SER A 3 -41.96 8.27 5.32
C SER A 3 -40.70 8.66 4.56
N LEU A 4 -39.88 7.67 4.18
CA LEU A 4 -38.65 7.89 3.41
C LEU A 4 -38.97 8.22 1.95
N GLU A 5 -40.03 7.61 1.42
CA GLU A 5 -40.46 7.79 0.03
C GLU A 5 -41.00 9.21 -0.21
N VAL A 6 -41.73 9.76 0.77
CA VAL A 6 -42.22 11.16 0.75
C VAL A 6 -41.07 12.17 0.82
N LEU A 7 -40.13 12.01 1.78
CA LEU A 7 -38.95 12.89 1.91
C LEU A 7 -38.05 12.86 0.66
N LEU A 8 -37.89 11.68 0.06
CA LEU A 8 -37.15 11.53 -1.19
C LEU A 8 -37.86 12.16 -2.38
N ASN A 9 -39.20 12.25 -2.38
CA ASN A 9 -39.95 12.91 -3.45
C ASN A 9 -39.87 14.44 -3.34
N GLU A 10 -39.99 15.02 -2.15
CA GLU A 10 -39.83 16.46 -1.95
C GLU A 10 -38.41 16.94 -2.30
N SER A 11 -37.38 16.19 -1.88
CA SER A 11 -35.99 16.51 -2.22
C SER A 11 -35.72 16.47 -3.73
N LYS A 12 -36.40 15.60 -4.48
CA LYS A 12 -36.30 15.55 -5.95
C LYS A 12 -36.88 16.79 -6.60
N GLU A 13 -38.12 17.17 -6.26
CA GLU A 13 -38.77 18.32 -6.87
C GLU A 13 -37.98 19.61 -6.68
N LEU A 14 -37.39 19.79 -5.50
CA LEU A 14 -36.58 20.97 -5.17
C LEU A 14 -35.21 20.99 -5.86
N ASN A 15 -34.60 19.84 -6.12
CA ASN A 15 -33.31 19.78 -6.82
C ASN A 15 -33.43 20.11 -8.32
N TYR A 16 -34.52 19.73 -8.99
CA TYR A 16 -34.74 20.05 -10.41
C TYR A 16 -34.98 21.54 -10.66
N GLN A 17 -35.57 22.26 -9.71
CA GLN A 17 -35.77 23.71 -9.85
C GLN A 17 -34.45 24.49 -9.81
N ARG A 18 -33.38 23.89 -9.28
CA ARG A 18 -32.11 24.57 -9.02
C ARG A 18 -31.00 24.19 -10.01
N TRP A 19 -31.11 23.06 -10.72
CA TRP A 19 -30.07 22.55 -11.62
C TRP A 19 -30.70 22.07 -12.95
N ALA A 20 -30.28 22.67 -14.06
CA ALA A 20 -30.72 22.30 -15.40
C ALA A 20 -30.00 21.02 -15.88
N ILE A 21 -30.48 19.87 -15.43
CA ILE A 21 -29.97 18.55 -15.83
C ILE A 21 -31.02 17.91 -16.75
N ASP A 22 -30.67 17.66 -18.01
CA ASP A 22 -31.57 17.27 -19.10
C ASP A 22 -31.60 15.75 -19.38
N GLN A 23 -30.90 14.94 -18.60
CA GLN A 23 -30.90 13.49 -18.74
C GLN A 23 -31.53 12.77 -17.54
N ARG A 24 -32.54 11.94 -17.83
CA ARG A 24 -33.08 10.94 -16.92
C ARG A 24 -32.00 9.89 -16.64
N THR A 25 -31.34 9.95 -15.49
CA THR A 25 -30.70 8.76 -14.91
C THR A 25 -31.80 7.84 -14.39
N LEU A 26 -32.07 6.76 -15.12
CA LEU A 26 -32.94 5.68 -14.68
C LEU A 26 -32.40 5.12 -13.36
N ARG A 27 -33.28 5.08 -12.36
CA ARG A 27 -33.06 4.41 -11.07
C ARG A 27 -32.94 2.92 -11.30
N GLU A 28 -31.73 2.36 -11.30
CA GLU A 28 -31.58 0.96 -10.96
C GLU A 28 -31.38 0.86 -9.45
N ILE A 29 -32.49 0.83 -8.72
CA ILE A 29 -32.47 0.22 -7.38
C ILE A 29 -32.56 -1.27 -7.64
N VAL A 30 -31.40 -1.92 -7.80
CA VAL A 30 -31.35 -3.38 -7.84
C VAL A 30 -31.61 -3.86 -6.41
N LEU A 31 -32.75 -4.53 -6.23
CA LEU A 31 -33.11 -5.16 -4.97
C LEU A 31 -32.52 -6.57 -4.96
N TYR A 32 -31.68 -6.85 -3.98
CA TYR A 32 -31.02 -8.14 -3.83
C TYR A 32 -31.78 -9.01 -2.85
N SER A 33 -31.90 -10.29 -3.16
CA SER A 33 -32.62 -11.24 -2.30
C SER A 33 -31.79 -11.60 -1.07
N THR A 34 -30.47 -11.41 -1.15
CA THR A 34 -29.54 -11.60 -0.04
C THR A 34 -28.49 -10.49 0.00
N TYR A 35 -27.91 -10.27 1.18
CA TYR A 35 -26.77 -9.35 1.34
C TYR A 35 -25.55 -9.75 0.50
N ASN A 36 -25.34 -11.05 0.26
CA ASN A 36 -24.24 -11.54 -0.58
C ASN A 36 -24.41 -11.22 -2.06
N GLU A 37 -25.65 -11.23 -2.56
CA GLU A 37 -25.93 -10.80 -3.94
C GLU A 37 -25.68 -9.30 -4.11
N TYR A 38 -26.08 -8.48 -3.13
CA TYR A 38 -25.78 -7.05 -3.10
C TYR A 38 -24.29 -6.79 -3.14
N LEU A 39 -23.52 -7.48 -2.28
CA LEU A 39 -22.06 -7.34 -2.25
C LEU A 39 -21.40 -7.78 -3.55
N LYS A 40 -21.89 -8.85 -4.19
CA LYS A 40 -21.34 -9.34 -5.46
C LYS A 40 -21.52 -8.31 -6.57
N ASP A 41 -22.70 -7.71 -6.66
CA ASP A 41 -22.99 -6.71 -7.68
C ASP A 41 -22.25 -5.40 -7.41
N LEU A 42 -22.22 -4.94 -6.16
CA LEU A 42 -21.47 -3.74 -5.77
C LEU A 42 -19.98 -3.86 -6.13
N ARG A 43 -19.38 -5.04 -5.91
CA ARG A 43 -17.99 -5.33 -6.30
C ARG A 43 -17.82 -5.31 -7.83
N TYR A 44 -18.74 -5.93 -8.55
CA TYR A 44 -18.72 -5.93 -10.01
C TYR A 44 -18.82 -4.50 -10.56
N TYR A 45 -19.76 -3.71 -10.05
CA TYR A 45 -19.92 -2.30 -10.40
C TYR A 45 -18.65 -1.49 -10.16
N ILE A 46 -18.05 -1.58 -8.96
CA ILE A 46 -16.80 -0.85 -8.65
C ILE A 46 -15.69 -1.23 -9.63
N LYS A 47 -15.51 -2.54 -9.90
CA LYS A 47 -14.48 -3.02 -10.83
C LYS A 47 -14.69 -2.47 -12.25
N GLU A 48 -15.90 -2.58 -12.79
CA GLU A 48 -16.19 -2.09 -14.13
C GLU A 48 -16.14 -0.57 -14.21
N HIS A 49 -16.51 0.13 -13.13
CA HIS A 49 -16.45 1.59 -13.09
C HIS A 49 -15.01 2.11 -13.02
N LEU A 50 -14.12 1.46 -12.26
CA LEU A 50 -12.69 1.77 -12.27
C LEU A 50 -12.10 1.59 -13.66
N LYS A 51 -12.39 0.46 -14.33
CA LYS A 51 -11.96 0.20 -15.70
C LYS A 51 -12.47 1.26 -16.69
N PHE A 52 -13.71 1.72 -16.52
CA PHE A 52 -14.28 2.81 -17.32
C PHE A 52 -13.53 4.12 -17.09
N LEU A 53 -13.28 4.49 -15.83
CA LEU A 53 -12.58 5.72 -15.47
C LEU A 53 -11.13 5.72 -15.98
N ASP A 54 -10.42 4.61 -15.86
CA ASP A 54 -9.06 4.47 -16.40
C ASP A 54 -9.02 4.74 -17.91
N GLY A 55 -9.96 4.16 -18.66
CA GLY A 55 -10.10 4.42 -20.09
C GLY A 55 -10.47 5.88 -20.41
N ALA A 56 -11.36 6.49 -19.62
CA ALA A 56 -11.78 7.88 -19.80
C ALA A 56 -10.64 8.87 -19.51
N PHE A 57 -9.83 8.63 -18.48
CA PHE A 57 -8.68 9.47 -18.16
C PHE A 57 -7.54 9.30 -19.16
N ALA A 58 -7.29 8.08 -19.64
CA ALA A 58 -6.33 7.84 -20.72
C ALA A 58 -6.72 8.60 -22.00
N ALA A 59 -8.01 8.66 -22.33
CA ALA A 59 -8.51 9.40 -23.50
C ALA A 59 -8.46 10.93 -23.36
N LEU A 60 -8.31 11.46 -22.13
CA LEU A 60 -8.25 12.89 -21.84
C LEU A 60 -6.82 13.45 -21.79
N CYS A 61 -5.81 12.61 -21.98
CA CYS A 61 -4.40 13.03 -22.10
C CYS A 61 -4.00 12.99 -23.57
N PRO A 62 -4.18 14.06 -24.36
CA PRO A 62 -3.61 14.09 -25.71
C PRO A 62 -2.08 14.09 -25.59
N ASP A 63 -1.42 13.22 -26.34
CA ASP A 63 0.04 13.21 -26.47
C ASP A 63 0.53 14.62 -26.82
N ASP A 64 1.27 15.26 -25.91
CA ASP A 64 1.95 16.53 -26.17
C ASP A 64 3.17 16.25 -27.07
N PRO A 65 3.19 16.69 -28.34
CA PRO A 65 4.30 16.43 -29.24
C PRO A 65 5.41 17.44 -28.95
N GLY A 66 6.19 17.22 -27.88
CA GLY A 66 7.30 18.13 -27.58
C GLY A 66 8.15 17.86 -26.35
N THR A 67 7.68 17.09 -25.38
CA THR A 67 8.51 16.62 -24.27
C THR A 67 8.87 15.17 -24.50
N GLU A 68 10.17 14.86 -24.59
CA GLU A 68 10.59 13.48 -24.32
C GLU A 68 9.96 13.07 -23.00
N PRO A 69 9.18 11.96 -22.96
CA PRO A 69 8.57 11.54 -21.73
C PRO A 69 9.70 11.24 -20.74
N ASP A 70 9.73 11.99 -19.63
CA ASP A 70 10.33 11.53 -18.39
C ASP A 70 9.91 10.06 -18.24
N PRO A 71 10.82 9.08 -18.13
CA PRO A 71 10.47 7.66 -18.21
C PRO A 71 9.32 7.40 -17.26
N GLN A 72 8.12 7.26 -17.82
CA GLN A 72 6.93 6.97 -17.06
C GLN A 72 7.25 5.73 -16.24
N PRO A 73 6.89 5.68 -14.94
CA PRO A 73 6.88 4.42 -14.24
C PRO A 73 6.03 3.49 -15.10
N LYS A 74 6.66 2.50 -15.72
CA LYS A 74 5.97 1.35 -16.28
C LYS A 74 5.42 0.62 -15.06
N VAL A 75 4.29 1.08 -14.55
CA VAL A 75 3.42 0.28 -13.71
C VAL A 75 3.11 -0.93 -14.58
N PRO A 76 3.58 -2.13 -14.27
CA PRO A 76 3.07 -3.29 -14.98
C PRO A 76 1.55 -3.35 -14.76
N ASP A 77 0.83 -3.96 -15.70
CA ASP A 77 -0.52 -4.49 -15.49
C ASP A 77 -0.51 -5.62 -14.44
N PHE A 78 0.01 -5.35 -13.24
CA PHE A 78 -0.22 -6.17 -12.07
C PHE A 78 -1.37 -5.51 -11.32
N PRO A 79 -2.63 -5.92 -11.58
CA PRO A 79 -3.76 -5.50 -10.77
C PRO A 79 -3.61 -6.20 -9.42
N ALA A 80 -2.78 -5.62 -8.54
CA ALA A 80 -2.73 -6.00 -7.15
C ALA A 80 -4.14 -5.77 -6.57
N ASP A 81 -4.90 -6.84 -6.47
CA ASP A 81 -6.12 -6.89 -5.69
C ASP A 81 -5.72 -6.84 -4.22
N SER A 82 -5.94 -5.67 -3.60
CA SER A 82 -5.71 -5.46 -2.16
C SER A 82 -6.50 -6.41 -1.26
N LEU A 83 -7.49 -7.12 -1.82
CA LEU A 83 -8.30 -8.13 -1.16
C LEU A 83 -7.79 -9.56 -1.39
N SER A 84 -6.65 -9.75 -2.04
CA SER A 84 -6.04 -11.06 -2.26
C SER A 84 -4.74 -11.22 -1.48
N TYR A 85 -4.45 -12.47 -1.10
CA TYR A 85 -3.13 -12.88 -0.64
C TYR A 85 -2.34 -13.44 -1.80
N TYR A 86 -1.05 -13.13 -1.80
CA TYR A 86 -0.10 -13.49 -2.83
C TYR A 86 0.99 -14.39 -2.30
N VAL A 87 1.42 -15.32 -3.14
CA VAL A 87 2.67 -16.06 -2.98
C VAL A 87 3.65 -15.54 -4.01
N ILE A 88 4.88 -15.30 -3.58
CA ILE A 88 5.98 -14.81 -4.44
C ILE A 88 6.98 -15.95 -4.60
N SER A 89 6.95 -16.63 -5.75
CA SER A 89 7.72 -17.84 -6.03
C SER A 89 8.97 -17.52 -6.83
N ASN A 90 10.11 -18.11 -6.48
CA ASN A 90 11.33 -17.98 -7.27
C ASN A 90 11.22 -18.83 -8.55
N LEU A 91 11.53 -18.25 -9.70
CA LEU A 91 11.45 -18.94 -10.99
C LEU A 91 12.43 -20.13 -11.11
N GLY A 92 13.60 -20.04 -10.46
CA GLY A 92 14.65 -21.06 -10.56
C GLY A 92 14.39 -22.30 -9.71
N THR A 93 13.77 -22.14 -8.54
CA THR A 93 13.64 -23.20 -7.53
C THR A 93 12.20 -23.58 -7.23
N ALA A 94 11.22 -22.76 -7.63
CA ALA A 94 9.83 -22.85 -7.22
C ALA A 94 9.61 -22.87 -5.69
N THR A 95 10.59 -22.39 -4.92
CA THR A 95 10.44 -22.06 -3.50
C THR A 95 9.97 -20.62 -3.36
N VAL A 96 9.31 -20.29 -2.27
CA VAL A 96 8.55 -19.04 -2.12
C VAL A 96 9.12 -18.14 -1.04
N PHE A 97 8.89 -16.84 -1.14
CA PHE A 97 9.16 -15.87 -0.07
C PHE A 97 8.45 -16.29 1.22
N ASP A 98 9.24 -16.63 2.23
CA ASP A 98 8.78 -16.97 3.57
C ASP A 98 9.38 -16.00 4.58
N VAL A 99 8.69 -15.84 5.71
CA VAL A 99 9.20 -15.12 6.87
C VAL A 99 9.52 -16.15 7.94
N ASN A 100 10.80 -16.26 8.31
CA ASN A 100 11.17 -17.07 9.45
C ASN A 100 10.78 -16.35 10.74
N THR A 101 9.61 -16.70 11.27
CA THR A 101 9.06 -16.11 12.50
C THR A 101 9.83 -16.50 13.76
N ALA A 102 10.76 -17.46 13.69
CA ALA A 102 11.62 -17.84 14.81
C ALA A 102 12.87 -16.95 14.95
N THR A 103 13.22 -16.18 13.92
CA THR A 103 14.44 -15.36 13.88
C THR A 103 14.13 -13.94 13.41
N ASP A 104 13.50 -13.14 14.28
CA ASP A 104 13.24 -11.70 14.09
C ASP A 104 12.68 -11.28 12.72
N GLY A 105 11.93 -12.16 12.06
CA GLY A 105 11.27 -11.86 10.79
C GLY A 105 12.22 -11.75 9.59
N VAL A 106 13.36 -12.42 9.59
CA VAL A 106 14.20 -12.49 8.37
C VAL A 106 13.45 -13.17 7.23
N VAL A 107 13.67 -12.67 6.01
CA VAL A 107 13.05 -13.20 4.80
C VAL A 107 13.96 -14.26 4.19
N CYS A 108 13.36 -15.40 3.87
CA CYS A 108 14.04 -16.55 3.29
C CYS A 108 13.16 -17.22 2.24
N ASN A 109 13.65 -18.28 1.64
CA ASN A 109 12.80 -19.19 0.87
C ASN A 109 12.39 -20.40 1.70
N ALA A 110 11.22 -20.94 1.39
CA ALA A 110 10.82 -22.27 1.81
C ALA A 110 9.71 -22.76 0.87
N ARG A 111 9.20 -23.97 1.10
CA ARG A 111 7.96 -24.42 0.47
C ARG A 111 7.16 -25.22 1.48
N ASN A 112 6.17 -24.57 2.07
CA ASN A 112 5.27 -25.17 3.04
C ASN A 112 3.85 -24.83 2.56
N GLU A 113 3.14 -25.82 2.01
CA GLU A 113 1.82 -25.59 1.42
C GLU A 113 0.91 -24.85 2.40
N ASP A 114 0.26 -23.79 1.90
CA ASP A 114 -0.68 -22.93 2.62
C ASP A 114 -0.17 -22.25 3.90
N ALA A 115 1.15 -22.19 4.11
CA ALA A 115 1.72 -21.49 5.26
C ALA A 115 1.42 -19.99 5.17
N VAL A 116 0.75 -19.44 6.19
CA VAL A 116 0.43 -18.01 6.28
C VAL A 116 1.68 -17.11 6.31
N SER A 117 2.83 -17.65 6.71
CA SER A 117 4.13 -16.94 6.65
C SER A 117 4.65 -16.76 5.22
N GLN A 118 4.11 -17.51 4.26
CA GLN A 118 4.44 -17.46 2.83
C GLN A 118 3.45 -16.61 2.02
N GLN A 119 2.48 -16.00 2.71
CA GLN A 119 1.41 -15.22 2.09
C GLN A 119 1.59 -13.74 2.38
N TRP A 120 1.44 -12.93 1.33
CA TRP A 120 1.72 -11.50 1.35
C TRP A 120 0.53 -10.71 0.84
N ARG A 121 0.31 -9.53 1.40
CA ARG A 121 -0.59 -8.52 0.85
C ARG A 121 0.26 -7.48 0.14
N ILE A 122 -0.14 -7.11 -1.06
CA ILE A 122 0.55 -6.13 -1.90
C ILE A 122 -0.39 -4.94 -2.06
N PHE A 123 0.02 -3.78 -1.56
CA PHE A 123 -0.74 -2.55 -1.62
C PHE A 123 -0.08 -1.57 -2.59
N PRO A 124 -0.77 -1.10 -3.64
CA PRO A 124 -0.28 0.02 -4.41
C PRO A 124 -0.35 1.30 -3.58
N LEU A 125 0.73 2.07 -3.59
CA LEU A 125 0.81 3.38 -2.96
C LEU A 125 0.55 4.47 -4.00
N SER A 126 0.00 5.60 -3.55
CA SER A 126 -0.27 6.77 -4.40
C SER A 126 0.95 7.36 -5.10
N ASN A 127 2.16 6.97 -4.70
CA ASN A 127 3.43 7.45 -5.26
C ASN A 127 4.03 6.49 -6.31
N GLY A 128 3.29 5.48 -6.75
CA GLY A 128 3.71 4.51 -7.78
C GLY A 128 4.50 3.31 -7.27
N TYR A 129 4.82 3.24 -5.98
CA TYR A 129 5.47 2.08 -5.36
C TYR A 129 4.47 1.13 -4.71
N LEU A 130 4.94 -0.06 -4.34
CA LEU A 130 4.19 -1.05 -3.61
C LEU A 130 4.65 -1.10 -2.15
N TYR A 131 3.70 -1.48 -1.30
CA TYR A 131 3.92 -1.80 0.09
C TYR A 131 3.50 -3.24 0.34
N VAL A 132 4.43 -4.08 0.79
CA VAL A 132 4.28 -5.54 0.83
C VAL A 132 4.28 -6.00 2.28
N VAL A 133 3.18 -6.61 2.73
CA VAL A 133 2.95 -6.96 4.15
C VAL A 133 2.75 -8.46 4.29
N ASN A 134 3.48 -9.08 5.20
CA ASN A 134 3.33 -10.50 5.49
C ASN A 134 2.03 -10.78 6.25
N ARG A 135 1.29 -11.81 5.86
CA ARG A 135 0.02 -12.19 6.49
C ARG A 135 0.21 -12.69 7.93
N ALA A 136 1.24 -13.50 8.19
CA ALA A 136 1.44 -14.09 9.52
C ALA A 136 1.86 -13.06 10.57
N THR A 137 2.73 -12.12 10.20
CA THR A 137 3.31 -11.15 11.17
C THR A 137 2.66 -9.78 11.14
N GLY A 138 1.95 -9.42 10.05
CA GLY A 138 1.46 -8.06 9.82
C GLY A 138 2.57 -7.03 9.62
N GLN A 139 3.82 -7.47 9.48
CA GLN A 139 4.99 -6.62 9.26
C GLN A 139 5.29 -6.45 7.77
N ALA A 140 5.88 -5.32 7.42
CA ALA A 140 6.22 -4.98 6.04
C ALA A 140 7.58 -5.55 5.64
N LEU A 141 7.69 -5.98 4.39
CA LEU A 141 8.97 -6.29 3.75
C LEU A 141 9.86 -5.06 3.79
N ASN A 142 11.05 -5.21 4.33
CA ASN A 142 11.98 -4.13 4.62
C ASN A 142 13.36 -4.46 4.07
N ASP A 143 14.00 -3.45 3.49
CA ASP A 143 15.41 -3.47 3.14
C ASP A 143 16.23 -2.81 4.27
N PRO A 144 16.93 -3.60 5.11
CA PRO A 144 17.68 -3.08 6.23
C PRO A 144 19.11 -2.63 5.86
N THR A 145 19.48 -2.55 4.57
CA THR A 145 20.84 -2.12 4.17
C THR A 145 21.22 -0.79 4.82
N GLU A 146 22.30 -0.77 5.59
CA GLU A 146 22.79 0.45 6.24
C GLU A 146 23.64 1.30 5.27
N GLY A 147 23.74 2.60 5.54
CA GLY A 147 24.48 3.55 4.70
C GLY A 147 23.67 4.10 3.52
N GLU A 148 24.39 4.59 2.51
CA GLU A 148 23.85 5.21 1.29
C GLU A 148 24.11 4.28 0.08
N PRO A 149 23.36 3.18 -0.06
CA PRO A 149 23.52 2.24 -1.16
C PRO A 149 23.20 2.89 -2.50
N THR A 150 23.89 2.43 -3.54
CA THR A 150 23.49 2.59 -4.94
C THR A 150 23.08 1.22 -5.48
N ALA A 151 22.56 1.13 -6.70
CA ALA A 151 22.15 -0.13 -7.32
C ALA A 151 23.24 -1.24 -7.35
N GLU A 152 24.52 -0.88 -7.14
CA GLU A 152 25.67 -1.78 -7.20
C GLU A 152 26.52 -1.85 -5.91
N THR A 153 26.26 -1.00 -4.91
CA THR A 153 27.10 -0.91 -3.70
C THR A 153 26.33 -1.30 -2.45
N LEU A 154 27.03 -1.78 -1.41
CA LEU A 154 26.42 -2.20 -0.13
C LEU A 154 25.37 -3.33 -0.30
N VAL A 155 25.66 -4.28 -1.20
CA VAL A 155 24.82 -5.44 -1.51
C VAL A 155 25.06 -6.62 -0.55
N GLY A 156 24.11 -7.55 -0.51
CA GLY A 156 24.21 -8.82 0.20
C GLY A 156 23.58 -8.81 1.60
N THR A 157 22.98 -7.69 2.01
CA THR A 157 22.18 -7.63 3.23
C THR A 157 20.94 -8.50 3.09
N GLN A 158 20.65 -9.36 4.08
CA GLN A 158 19.42 -10.15 4.08
C GLN A 158 18.21 -9.23 4.31
N LEU A 159 17.16 -9.42 3.49
CA LEU A 159 15.89 -8.74 3.68
C LEU A 159 15.20 -9.26 4.94
N ASN A 160 14.44 -8.40 5.60
CA ASN A 160 13.67 -8.75 6.79
C ASN A 160 12.26 -8.16 6.72
N THR A 161 11.46 -8.44 7.74
CA THR A 161 10.24 -7.71 8.00
C THR A 161 10.43 -6.74 9.16
N ALA A 162 9.75 -5.60 9.11
CA ALA A 162 9.76 -4.62 10.18
C ALA A 162 8.35 -4.07 10.41
N GLN A 163 8.14 -3.37 11.52
CA GLN A 163 6.88 -2.68 11.75
C GLN A 163 6.55 -1.78 10.54
N GLY A 164 5.30 -1.88 10.11
CA GLY A 164 4.81 -1.19 8.93
C GLY A 164 4.85 0.34 9.00
N ASP A 165 5.45 0.94 7.99
CA ASP A 165 5.51 2.37 7.67
C ASP A 165 5.53 2.53 6.14
N SER A 166 4.35 2.73 5.53
CA SER A 166 4.26 2.86 4.07
C SER A 166 4.94 4.11 3.51
N LEU A 167 5.32 5.08 4.35
CA LEU A 167 6.11 6.25 3.96
C LEU A 167 7.63 6.03 4.11
N ASN A 168 8.05 4.91 4.72
CA ASN A 168 9.46 4.53 4.79
C ASN A 168 9.91 3.95 3.45
N VAL A 169 10.83 4.63 2.79
CA VAL A 169 11.38 4.20 1.48
C VAL A 169 12.03 2.81 1.52
N ARG A 170 12.45 2.32 2.70
CA ARG A 170 12.98 0.94 2.88
C ARG A 170 11.91 -0.14 2.78
N GLN A 171 10.65 0.23 2.89
CA GLN A 171 9.48 -0.65 2.81
C GLN A 171 8.66 -0.41 1.54
N GLN A 172 9.22 0.35 0.60
CA GLN A 172 8.60 0.64 -0.68
C GLN A 172 9.36 -0.10 -1.77
N TRP A 173 8.59 -0.80 -2.59
CA TRP A 173 9.12 -1.73 -3.57
C TRP A 173 8.54 -1.43 -4.94
N ASP A 174 9.37 -1.52 -5.96
CA ASP A 174 8.94 -1.52 -7.36
C ASP A 174 8.83 -2.98 -7.82
N LEU A 175 7.78 -3.32 -8.54
CA LEU A 175 7.60 -4.63 -9.14
C LEU A 175 7.79 -4.47 -10.63
N VAL A 176 8.97 -4.82 -11.13
CA VAL A 176 9.35 -4.56 -12.51
C VAL A 176 9.13 -5.81 -13.35
N ALA A 177 8.20 -5.73 -14.30
CA ALA A 177 7.91 -6.82 -15.22
C ALA A 177 9.09 -7.13 -16.15
N GLN A 178 9.31 -8.41 -16.35
CA GLN A 178 10.27 -9.02 -17.26
C GLN A 178 9.51 -9.88 -18.30
N ALA A 179 10.25 -10.57 -19.16
CA ALA A 179 9.65 -11.49 -20.12
C ALA A 179 8.82 -12.59 -19.42
N ASP A 180 7.82 -13.12 -20.13
CA ASP A 180 6.99 -14.25 -19.70
C ASP A 180 6.24 -14.03 -18.37
N ASN A 181 5.90 -12.78 -18.04
CA ASN A 181 5.21 -12.36 -16.81
C ASN A 181 5.96 -12.67 -15.51
N HIS A 182 7.29 -12.77 -15.57
CA HIS A 182 8.13 -12.78 -14.38
C HIS A 182 8.43 -11.36 -13.91
N PHE A 183 8.77 -11.20 -12.64
CA PHE A 183 9.03 -9.90 -12.05
C PHE A 183 10.36 -9.85 -11.30
N ASN A 184 10.97 -8.67 -11.26
CA ASN A 184 11.93 -8.33 -10.22
C ASN A 184 11.21 -7.50 -9.15
N LEU A 185 11.54 -7.71 -7.88
CA LEU A 185 11.12 -6.85 -6.79
C LEU A 185 12.30 -5.97 -6.38
N ILE A 186 12.20 -4.66 -6.61
CA ILE A 186 13.32 -3.71 -6.46
C ILE A 186 13.02 -2.73 -5.32
N SER A 187 13.94 -2.60 -4.37
CA SER A 187 13.82 -1.68 -3.25
C SER A 187 13.92 -0.23 -3.73
N ARG A 188 12.96 0.62 -3.34
CA ARG A 188 13.05 2.07 -3.61
C ARG A 188 14.26 2.70 -2.92
N PHE A 189 14.58 2.23 -1.72
CA PHE A 189 15.68 2.77 -0.92
C PHE A 189 17.04 2.48 -1.55
N SER A 190 17.36 1.20 -1.77
CA SER A 190 18.70 0.78 -2.20
C SER A 190 18.87 0.62 -3.70
N GLN A 191 17.76 0.61 -4.46
CA GLN A 191 17.74 0.24 -5.87
C GLN A 191 18.18 -1.21 -6.12
N HIS A 192 18.26 -2.04 -5.08
CA HIS A 192 18.61 -3.45 -5.17
C HIS A 192 17.40 -4.33 -5.49
N ALA A 193 17.64 -5.42 -6.21
CA ALA A 193 16.66 -6.46 -6.45
C ALA A 193 16.68 -7.48 -5.30
N ALA A 194 15.50 -7.96 -4.90
CA ALA A 194 15.39 -9.11 -4.03
C ALA A 194 15.91 -10.36 -4.75
N ASN A 195 16.91 -11.01 -4.16
CA ASN A 195 17.67 -12.06 -4.81
C ASN A 195 17.87 -13.26 -3.87
N LEU A 196 17.40 -14.43 -4.29
CA LEU A 196 17.62 -15.69 -3.60
C LEU A 196 19.11 -16.04 -3.61
N ARG A 197 19.69 -16.19 -2.42
CA ARG A 197 21.12 -16.46 -2.25
C ARG A 197 21.52 -17.74 -3.00
N ASN A 198 22.45 -17.59 -3.94
CA ASN A 198 22.98 -18.66 -4.78
C ASN A 198 21.93 -19.48 -5.57
N GLY A 199 20.66 -19.03 -5.65
CA GLY A 199 19.58 -19.81 -6.27
C GLY A 199 19.32 -21.15 -5.59
N SER A 200 19.61 -21.25 -4.28
CA SER A 200 19.49 -22.51 -3.53
C SER A 200 18.03 -22.82 -3.21
N SER A 201 17.58 -24.05 -3.46
CA SER A 201 16.24 -24.54 -3.10
C SER A 201 16.13 -25.06 -1.67
N SER A 202 17.21 -24.99 -0.87
CA SER A 202 17.19 -25.40 0.53
C SER A 202 16.32 -24.46 1.35
N ASN A 203 15.39 -25.01 2.14
CA ASN A 203 14.55 -24.21 3.04
C ASN A 203 15.40 -23.36 3.98
N GLY A 204 14.97 -22.11 4.19
CA GLY A 204 15.68 -21.12 4.98
C GLY A 204 16.80 -20.40 4.24
N THR A 205 16.97 -20.60 2.92
CA THR A 205 17.97 -19.84 2.15
C THR A 205 17.58 -18.36 2.14
N GLU A 206 18.53 -17.50 2.45
CA GLU A 206 18.34 -16.05 2.59
C GLU A 206 17.88 -15.41 1.27
N VAL A 207 16.95 -14.45 1.36
CA VAL A 207 16.68 -13.51 0.27
C VAL A 207 17.44 -12.22 0.57
N LEU A 208 18.28 -11.81 -0.37
CA LEU A 208 19.22 -10.70 -0.20
C LEU A 208 18.75 -9.47 -0.98
N SER A 209 19.02 -8.30 -0.41
CA SER A 209 19.13 -7.03 -1.14
C SER A 209 20.40 -7.10 -1.99
N TYR A 210 20.27 -7.25 -3.31
CA TYR A 210 21.40 -7.48 -4.20
C TYR A 210 21.38 -6.61 -5.46
N THR A 211 22.53 -6.51 -6.13
CA THR A 211 22.71 -5.66 -7.32
C THR A 211 21.54 -5.76 -8.29
N SER A 212 21.01 -4.64 -8.74
CA SER A 212 20.01 -4.54 -9.81
C SER A 212 20.70 -4.08 -11.08
N ASN A 213 20.75 -4.93 -12.11
CA ASN A 213 21.55 -4.65 -13.31
C ASN A 213 21.01 -5.39 -14.55
N GLU A 214 21.78 -5.39 -15.65
CA GLU A 214 21.40 -5.98 -16.94
C GLU A 214 21.01 -7.46 -16.88
N ARG A 215 21.48 -8.17 -15.85
CA ARG A 215 21.11 -9.58 -15.62
C ARG A 215 19.75 -9.73 -14.93
N ASN A 216 18.98 -8.67 -14.67
CA ASN A 216 17.67 -8.73 -14.00
C ASN A 216 16.68 -9.62 -14.76
N ALA A 217 16.67 -9.51 -16.08
CA ALA A 217 15.80 -10.27 -16.98
C ALA A 217 16.18 -11.76 -17.11
N THR A 218 17.39 -12.16 -16.73
CA THR A 218 17.93 -13.51 -17.01
C THR A 218 18.36 -14.29 -15.78
N SER A 219 18.63 -13.61 -14.66
CA SER A 219 19.04 -14.27 -13.42
C SER A 219 17.82 -14.83 -12.68
N LYS A 220 17.65 -16.14 -12.75
CA LYS A 220 16.57 -16.86 -12.04
C LYS A 220 16.56 -16.63 -10.53
N ASN A 221 17.68 -16.21 -9.94
CA ASN A 221 17.76 -15.93 -8.51
C ASN A 221 16.92 -14.71 -8.08
N ARG A 222 16.58 -13.81 -9.01
CA ARG A 222 15.83 -12.57 -8.73
C ARG A 222 14.63 -12.39 -9.64
N LEU A 223 14.23 -13.45 -10.33
CA LEU A 223 12.98 -13.53 -11.09
C LEU A 223 11.95 -14.24 -10.21
N TRP A 224 10.80 -13.60 -10.11
CA TRP A 224 9.73 -13.99 -9.21
C TRP A 224 8.40 -14.07 -9.96
N ASP A 225 7.65 -15.13 -9.69
CA ASP A 225 6.25 -15.25 -10.04
C ASP A 225 5.41 -14.75 -8.87
N VAL A 226 4.35 -14.00 -9.16
CA VAL A 226 3.44 -13.47 -8.14
C VAL A 226 2.04 -14.00 -8.42
N GLU A 227 1.59 -14.93 -7.58
CA GLU A 227 0.33 -15.64 -7.77
C GLU A 227 -0.65 -15.35 -6.63
N ALA A 228 -1.91 -15.07 -6.96
CA ALA A 228 -2.96 -14.96 -5.96
C ALA A 228 -3.38 -16.36 -5.47
N VAL A 229 -3.28 -16.62 -4.18
CA VAL A 229 -3.55 -17.95 -3.58
C VAL A 229 -4.80 -18.00 -2.71
N GLY A 230 -5.49 -16.87 -2.56
CA GLY A 230 -6.74 -16.80 -1.84
C GLY A 230 -7.25 -15.37 -1.77
N SER A 231 -8.57 -15.24 -1.70
CA SER A 231 -9.20 -13.97 -1.37
C SER A 231 -9.28 -13.86 0.15
N VAL A 232 -9.04 -12.67 0.68
CA VAL A 232 -9.46 -12.30 2.03
C VAL A 232 -10.96 -12.58 2.09
N ASN A 233 -11.38 -13.57 2.89
CA ASN A 233 -12.80 -13.85 3.06
C ASN A 233 -13.44 -12.56 3.58
N PRO A 234 -14.36 -11.92 2.84
CA PRO A 234 -14.98 -10.69 3.29
C PRO A 234 -15.76 -10.85 4.61
N ASP A 235 -16.11 -12.10 4.99
CA ASP A 235 -16.75 -12.40 6.27
C ASP A 235 -15.77 -12.36 7.46
N ILE A 236 -14.47 -12.43 7.18
CA ILE A 236 -13.40 -12.18 8.16
C ILE A 236 -12.76 -10.85 7.74
N ILE A 237 -13.36 -9.77 8.22
CA ILE A 237 -12.89 -8.40 8.12
C ILE A 237 -11.61 -8.26 8.97
N ASP A 238 -10.52 -8.93 8.61
CA ASP A 238 -9.23 -8.79 9.30
C ASP A 238 -8.33 -7.72 8.67
N ASN A 239 -8.85 -6.97 7.69
CA ASN A 239 -8.35 -5.66 7.23
C ASN A 239 -9.12 -5.20 5.97
N ILE A 240 -10.45 -5.08 6.07
CA ILE A 240 -11.03 -3.86 5.49
C ILE A 240 -10.37 -2.78 6.31
N ASP A 241 -9.65 -1.87 5.66
CA ASP A 241 -9.39 -0.52 6.13
C ASP A 241 -10.14 -0.26 7.41
N VAL A 242 -9.50 -0.53 8.57
CA VAL A 242 -10.19 -0.28 9.82
C VAL A 242 -10.46 1.21 9.71
N ASN A 243 -11.74 1.56 9.56
CA ASN A 243 -12.16 2.94 9.50
C ASN A 243 -12.08 3.38 10.96
N ILE A 244 -10.84 3.50 11.43
CA ILE A 244 -10.54 3.91 12.78
C ILE A 244 -10.98 5.35 12.79
N ASP A 245 -12.05 5.63 13.50
CA ASP A 245 -12.43 6.99 13.79
C ASP A 245 -11.36 7.54 14.73
N TYR A 246 -10.57 8.47 14.20
CA TYR A 246 -9.57 9.17 14.98
C TYR A 246 -9.58 10.66 14.69
N ALA A 247 -9.12 11.42 15.67
CA ALA A 247 -8.85 12.83 15.54
C ALA A 247 -7.40 13.13 15.93
N LEU A 248 -6.75 14.02 15.19
CA LEU A 248 -5.50 14.62 15.61
C LEU A 248 -5.82 15.85 16.45
N ALA A 249 -5.32 15.89 17.69
CA ALA A 249 -5.53 16.99 18.62
C ALA A 249 -4.20 17.61 19.05
N TYR A 250 -4.19 18.94 19.13
CA TYR A 250 -3.11 19.72 19.70
C TYR A 250 -3.63 20.51 20.90
N ASP A 251 -2.99 20.33 22.05
CA ASP A 251 -3.23 21.12 23.26
C ASP A 251 -2.14 22.21 23.39
N PRO A 252 -2.48 23.50 23.18
CA PRO A 252 -1.53 24.59 23.32
C PRO A 252 -0.97 24.77 24.74
N GLY A 253 -1.73 24.38 25.77
CA GLY A 253 -1.33 24.57 27.16
C GLY A 253 -0.21 23.62 27.58
N SER A 254 -0.31 22.34 27.20
CA SER A 254 0.73 21.34 27.45
C SER A 254 1.74 21.21 26.30
N GLY A 255 1.44 21.78 25.13
CA GLY A 255 2.19 21.60 23.90
C GLY A 255 2.06 20.18 23.32
N ARG A 256 1.10 19.36 23.78
CA ARG A 256 0.96 17.96 23.38
C ARG A 256 0.19 17.81 22.08
N LEU A 257 0.77 17.10 21.12
CA LEU A 257 0.15 16.67 19.86
C LEU A 257 -0.10 15.16 19.93
N HIS A 258 -1.35 14.72 19.80
CA HIS A 258 -1.71 13.30 19.95
C HIS A 258 -2.91 12.93 19.09
N PHE A 259 -3.05 11.63 18.82
CA PHE A 259 -4.25 11.07 18.19
C PHE A 259 -5.20 10.56 19.26
N GLY A 260 -6.49 10.81 19.09
CA GLY A 260 -7.57 10.24 19.89
C GLY A 260 -8.39 9.28 19.06
N THR A 261 -8.74 8.12 19.62
CA THR A 261 -9.66 7.11 19.08
C THR A 261 -10.13 6.21 20.23
N ASP A 262 -11.11 5.35 19.99
CA ASP A 262 -11.65 4.42 20.99
C ASP A 262 -10.62 3.37 21.43
N ASP A 263 -9.81 2.86 20.49
CA ASP A 263 -8.68 1.97 20.78
C ASP A 263 -7.38 2.53 20.19
N ILE A 264 -6.65 3.27 21.03
CA ILE A 264 -5.40 3.93 20.66
C ILE A 264 -4.33 2.94 20.19
N SER A 265 -4.43 1.66 20.60
CA SER A 265 -3.48 0.62 20.22
C SER A 265 -3.60 0.20 18.76
N LEU A 266 -4.68 0.60 18.07
CA LEU A 266 -4.86 0.39 16.63
C LEU A 266 -4.06 1.39 15.79
N LEU A 267 -3.72 2.56 16.35
CA LEU A 267 -2.98 3.62 15.66
C LEU A 267 -1.47 3.37 15.69
N ARG A 268 -1.01 2.26 15.09
CA ARG A 268 0.40 1.85 15.07
C ARG A 268 1.22 2.46 13.94
N PHE A 269 0.63 3.34 13.14
CA PHE A 269 1.33 3.99 12.03
C PHE A 269 2.20 5.16 12.52
N PRO A 270 3.29 5.44 11.80
CA PRO A 270 4.14 6.59 12.10
C PRO A 270 3.57 7.89 11.56
N VAL A 271 3.93 8.96 12.26
CA VAL A 271 3.51 10.34 12.00
C VAL A 271 4.78 11.18 11.92
N ARG A 272 4.88 11.97 10.85
CA ARG A 272 6.01 12.83 10.56
C ARG A 272 5.61 14.29 10.74
N LEU A 273 6.46 15.04 11.43
CA LEU A 273 6.29 16.46 11.70
C LEU A 273 7.34 17.25 10.94
N TYR A 274 6.91 18.19 10.10
CA TYR A 274 7.78 19.06 9.31
C TYR A 274 7.62 20.52 9.73
N ASP A 275 8.70 21.30 9.63
CA ASP A 275 8.61 22.75 9.77
C ASP A 275 8.06 23.43 8.49
N SER A 276 7.86 24.75 8.56
CA SER A 276 7.41 25.56 7.41
C SER A 276 8.37 25.55 6.20
N ALA A 277 9.62 25.14 6.38
CA ALA A 277 10.61 24.97 5.31
C ALA A 277 10.64 23.54 4.75
N GLY A 278 9.77 22.65 5.23
CA GLY A 278 9.68 21.25 4.79
C GLY A 278 10.73 20.33 5.41
N ARG A 279 11.48 20.77 6.43
CA ARG A 279 12.47 19.93 7.10
C ARG A 279 11.79 19.05 8.13
N LEU A 280 12.14 17.76 8.15
CA LEU A 280 11.63 16.80 9.12
C LEU A 280 12.19 17.13 10.50
N GLN A 281 11.29 17.47 11.43
CA GLN A 281 11.62 17.79 12.81
C GLN A 281 11.51 16.56 13.71
N ARG A 282 10.53 15.68 13.45
CA ARG A 282 10.30 14.48 14.27
C ARG A 282 9.49 13.42 13.55
N THR A 283 9.74 12.16 13.92
CA THR A 283 8.86 11.02 13.65
C THR A 283 8.41 10.43 14.99
N PHE A 284 7.13 10.12 15.13
CA PHE A 284 6.56 9.48 16.32
C PHE A 284 5.43 8.53 15.92
N ARG A 285 5.03 7.59 16.79
CA ARG A 285 3.87 6.71 16.54
C ARG A 285 2.58 7.41 16.92
N ALA A 286 1.52 7.23 16.13
CA ALA A 286 0.23 7.86 16.41
C ALA A 286 -0.34 7.47 17.80
N CYS A 287 -0.13 6.22 18.24
CA CYS A 287 -0.54 5.76 19.56
C CYS A 287 0.19 6.43 20.74
N ASP A 288 1.41 6.94 20.52
CA ASP A 288 2.23 7.53 21.57
C ASP A 288 2.04 9.06 21.63
N GLY A 289 1.85 9.69 20.46
CA GLY A 289 1.85 11.14 20.32
C GLY A 289 3.25 11.76 20.46
N THR A 290 3.31 13.09 20.54
CA THR A 290 4.55 13.83 20.80
C THR A 290 4.25 15.12 21.55
N THR A 291 5.29 15.75 22.11
CA THR A 291 5.26 17.15 22.49
C THR A 291 5.83 18.01 21.37
N LEU A 292 5.28 19.22 21.23
CA LEU A 292 5.82 20.30 20.42
C LEU A 292 6.54 21.34 21.29
N ALA A 293 6.48 21.24 22.64
CA ALA A 293 6.93 22.26 23.59
C ALA A 293 8.43 22.62 23.52
N ASP A 294 9.24 21.74 22.97
CA ASP A 294 10.67 21.87 22.80
C ASP A 294 11.10 22.50 21.46
N LEU A 295 10.17 22.73 20.54
CA LEU A 295 10.45 23.32 19.22
C LEU A 295 10.38 24.88 19.25
N PRO A 296 10.66 25.58 18.16
CA PRO A 296 10.33 27.01 18.06
C PRO A 296 8.81 27.24 17.85
N HIS A 297 8.33 28.44 18.19
CA HIS A 297 6.97 28.86 17.78
C HIS A 297 6.90 28.98 16.25
N GLY A 298 5.77 28.57 15.67
CA GLY A 298 5.61 28.58 14.22
C GLY A 298 4.62 27.56 13.70
N LEU A 299 4.55 27.48 12.36
CA LEU A 299 3.69 26.57 11.64
C LEU A 299 4.41 25.25 11.36
N TYR A 300 3.75 24.15 11.72
CA TYR A 300 4.20 22.80 11.46
C TYR A 300 3.20 22.05 10.58
N VAL A 301 3.72 21.12 9.77
CA VAL A 301 2.94 20.22 8.94
C VAL A 301 3.06 18.81 9.50
N VAL A 302 1.95 18.28 9.99
CA VAL A 302 1.85 16.90 10.48
C VAL A 302 1.35 16.05 9.33
N THR A 303 2.07 14.97 9.01
CA THR A 303 1.75 14.08 7.91
C THR A 303 1.81 12.63 8.36
N TRP A 304 0.83 11.84 7.96
CA TRP A 304 0.80 10.40 8.20
C TRP A 304 0.10 9.71 7.03
N GLU A 305 0.23 8.39 6.97
CA GLU A 305 -0.48 7.58 5.99
C GLU A 305 -1.23 6.47 6.71
N LEU A 306 -2.49 6.28 6.31
CA LEU A 306 -3.31 5.18 6.77
C LEU A 306 -4.10 4.68 5.57
N ASN A 307 -4.11 3.36 5.39
CA ASN A 307 -4.88 2.70 4.32
C ASN A 307 -4.53 3.23 2.92
N GLY A 308 -3.23 3.40 2.66
CA GLY A 308 -2.70 3.96 1.39
C GLY A 308 -3.05 5.43 1.14
N ARG A 309 -3.75 6.10 2.07
CA ARG A 309 -4.12 7.50 1.97
C ARG A 309 -3.25 8.36 2.86
N ARG A 310 -2.48 9.24 2.22
CA ARG A 310 -1.72 10.27 2.89
C ARG A 310 -2.65 11.34 3.43
N ARG A 311 -2.50 11.69 4.70
CA ARG A 311 -3.22 12.78 5.36
C ARG A 311 -2.24 13.80 5.89
N THR A 312 -2.64 15.07 5.83
CA THR A 312 -1.79 16.20 6.22
C THR A 312 -2.62 17.25 6.95
N VAL A 313 -2.10 17.75 8.07
CA VAL A 313 -2.72 18.82 8.87
C VAL A 313 -1.67 19.86 9.24
N LYS A 314 -2.07 21.12 9.23
CA LYS A 314 -1.25 22.23 9.72
C LYS A 314 -1.55 22.47 11.19
N VAL A 315 -0.51 22.60 12.01
CA VAL A 315 -0.60 22.90 13.43
C VAL A 315 0.25 24.13 13.72
N SER A 316 -0.34 25.12 14.38
CA SER A 316 0.38 26.30 14.86
C SER A 316 0.73 26.11 16.31
N ARG A 317 2.00 26.30 16.66
CA ARG A 317 2.47 26.44 18.03
C ARG A 317 2.83 27.87 18.32
#